data_AF-A0A9X0WE56-F1
#
_entry.id   AF-A0A9X0WE56-F1
#
_cell.length_a   1.000
_cell.length_b   1.000
_cell.length_c   1.000
_cell.angle_alpha   90.00
_cell.angle_beta   90.00
_cell.angle_gamma   90.00
#
_symmetry.space_group_name_H-M   'P 1'
#
loop_
_entity.id
_entity.type
_entity.pdbx_description
1 polymer ?
#
loop_
_entity_poly.entity_id
_entity_poly.type
_entity_poly.pdbx_seq_one_letter_code
_entity_poly.pdbx_strand_id
1 'polypeptide(L)'
;MNLTADHRPDPQALLSAIKRERHGALKIFLGAFPGVGKTYKMLEAAREARREGADIVIGIIESHGRQETEALCEGLESIPLMPLEYRGAQFRELNLDAILKRAPAVVLIDELAHRNIPGTRHPRRYQ
;
A
#
# COMPACT_ATOMS: atom_id res chain seq x y z
N MET A 1 13.69 11.59 48.60
CA MET A 1 12.83 10.54 48.01
C MET A 1 11.56 11.21 47.54
N ASN A 2 11.42 11.49 46.24
CA ASN A 2 10.22 12.15 45.70
C ASN A 2 9.42 11.12 44.93
N LEU A 3 8.21 10.83 45.41
CA LEU A 3 7.26 9.88 44.83
C LEU A 3 6.75 10.45 43.49
N THR A 4 6.95 9.66 42.43
CA THR A 4 6.08 9.50 41.25
C THR A 4 5.26 10.72 40.85
N ALA A 5 5.78 11.53 39.92
CA ALA A 5 4.92 12.36 39.10
C ALA A 5 4.01 11.42 38.28
N ASP A 6 2.74 11.37 38.67
CA ASP A 6 1.63 10.78 37.90
C ASP A 6 1.55 11.53 36.57
N HIS A 7 2.37 11.12 35.59
CA HIS A 7 2.37 11.69 34.25
C HIS A 7 1.17 11.11 33.50
N ARG A 8 -0.02 11.57 33.88
CA ARG A 8 -1.23 11.33 33.10
C ARG A 8 -0.99 11.93 31.71
N PRO A 9 -0.97 11.09 30.65
CA PRO A 9 -0.83 11.61 29.31
C PRO A 9 -1.98 12.56 29.02
N ASP A 10 -1.69 13.68 28.38
CA ASP A 10 -2.69 14.68 28.00
C ASP A 10 -3.83 13.98 27.24
N PRO A 11 -5.09 14.02 27.74
CA PRO A 11 -6.23 13.40 27.08
C PRO A 11 -6.39 13.84 25.63
N GLN A 12 -6.01 15.09 25.31
CA GLN A 12 -6.08 15.61 23.96
C GLN A 12 -5.02 14.99 23.04
N ALA A 13 -3.79 14.79 23.55
CA ALA A 13 -2.73 14.07 22.86
C ALA A 13 -3.09 12.60 22.63
N LEU A 14 -3.68 11.93 23.63
CA LEU A 14 -4.13 10.54 23.51
C LEU A 14 -5.28 10.41 22.49
N LEU A 15 -6.27 11.30 22.54
CA LEU A 15 -7.36 11.33 21.56
C LEU A 15 -6.84 11.63 20.14
N SER A 16 -5.84 12.49 20.01
CA SER A 16 -5.22 12.82 18.72
C SER A 16 -4.39 11.67 18.15
N ALA A 17 -3.70 10.91 19.02
CA ALA A 17 -2.99 9.69 18.64
C ALA A 17 -3.97 8.63 18.15
N ILE A 18 -5.05 8.38 18.89
CA ILE A 18 -6.11 7.43 18.50
C ILE A 18 -6.79 7.88 17.19
N LYS A 19 -7.03 9.18 17.01
CA LYS A 19 -7.56 9.71 15.73
C LYS A 19 -6.58 9.50 14.58
N ARG A 20 -5.28 9.67 14.77
CA ARG A 20 -4.27 9.36 13.75
C ARG A 20 -4.20 7.87 13.44
N GLU A 21 -4.31 7.00 14.45
CA GLU A 21 -4.40 5.54 14.26
C GLU A 21 -5.66 5.13 13.49
N ARG A 22 -6.74 5.91 13.57
CA ARG A 22 -7.95 5.70 12.76
C ARG A 22 -7.79 6.10 11.30
N HIS A 23 -6.78 6.87 10.94
CA HIS A 23 -6.49 7.21 9.56
C HIS A 23 -5.44 6.26 8.99
N GLY A 24 -5.65 5.76 7.78
CA GLY A 24 -4.65 4.96 7.08
C GLY A 24 -3.33 5.73 6.96
N ALA A 25 -2.20 5.03 7.12
CA ALA A 25 -0.88 5.58 6.93
C ALA A 25 -0.34 5.26 5.52
N LEU A 26 0.37 6.21 4.91
CA LEU A 26 1.03 6.01 3.62
C LEU A 26 2.55 5.92 3.83
N LYS A 27 3.13 4.76 3.51
CA LYS A 27 4.59 4.56 3.47
C LYS A 27 5.07 4.57 2.01
N ILE A 28 5.99 5.49 1.69
CA ILE A 28 6.51 5.66 0.32
C ILE A 28 7.94 5.13 0.26
N PHE A 29 8.19 4.22 -0.68
CA PHE A 29 9.54 3.78 -1.05
C PHE A 29 10.05 4.62 -2.23
N LEU A 30 10.80 5.68 -1.93
CA LEU A 30 11.33 6.62 -2.92
C LEU A 30 12.71 6.19 -3.42
N GLY A 31 13.02 6.51 -4.68
CA GLY A 31 14.34 6.23 -5.26
C GLY A 31 14.57 7.02 -6.53
N ALA A 32 15.82 7.43 -6.74
CA ALA A 32 16.22 8.43 -7.74
C ALA A 32 16.08 7.96 -9.19
N PHE A 33 16.12 6.65 -9.44
CA PHE A 33 16.10 6.07 -10.79
C PHE A 33 15.23 4.81 -10.86
N PRO A 34 14.79 4.40 -12.06
CA PRO A 34 14.25 3.07 -12.28
C PRO A 34 15.25 1.98 -11.89
N GLY A 35 14.75 0.89 -11.33
CA GLY A 35 15.56 -0.30 -11.03
C GLY A 35 16.38 -0.27 -9.75
N VAL A 36 16.38 0.83 -8.98
CA VAL A 36 17.09 0.95 -7.67
C VAL A 36 16.50 0.10 -6.55
N GLY A 37 15.50 -0.74 -6.83
CA GLY A 37 14.97 -1.72 -5.87
C GLY A 37 13.78 -1.25 -5.02
N LYS A 38 13.07 -0.19 -5.40
CA LYS A 38 11.90 0.34 -4.65
C LYS A 38 10.84 -0.74 -4.39
N THR A 39 10.37 -1.40 -5.45
CA THR A 39 9.37 -2.47 -5.39
C THR A 39 9.87 -3.66 -4.58
N TYR A 40 11.12 -4.05 -4.77
CA TYR A 40 11.75 -5.13 -4.01
C TYR A 40 11.75 -4.83 -2.50
N LYS A 41 12.17 -3.61 -2.10
CA LYS A 41 12.18 -3.18 -0.68
C LYS A 41 10.77 -3.07 -0.09
N MET A 42 9.79 -2.64 -0.88
CA MET A 42 8.39 -2.64 -0.48
C MET A 42 7.90 -4.07 -0.18
N LEU A 43 8.20 -5.03 -1.05
CA LEU A 43 7.82 -6.43 -0.88
C LEU A 43 8.57 -7.11 0.28
N GLU A 44 9.85 -6.83 0.49
CA GLU A 44 10.58 -7.30 1.68
C GLU A 44 9.91 -6.83 2.97
N ALA A 45 9.56 -5.53 3.06
CA ALA A 45 8.86 -4.99 4.22
C ALA A 45 7.47 -5.61 4.41
N ALA A 46 6.77 -5.90 3.31
CA ALA A 46 5.47 -6.55 3.33
C ALA A 46 5.54 -7.99 3.84
N ARG A 47 6.57 -8.76 3.45
CA ARG A 47 6.78 -10.13 3.96
C ARG A 47 7.11 -10.15 5.44
N GLU A 48 7.91 -9.20 5.91
CA GLU A 48 8.19 -9.07 7.35
C GLU A 48 6.90 -8.77 8.13
N ALA A 49 6.13 -7.76 7.70
CA ALA A 49 4.85 -7.43 8.34
C ALA A 49 3.87 -8.61 8.32
N ARG A 50 3.82 -9.37 7.22
CA ARG A 50 3.01 -10.60 7.15
C ARG A 50 3.47 -11.66 8.14
N ARG A 51 4.79 -11.84 8.32
CA ARG A 51 5.35 -12.78 9.30
C ARG A 51 4.94 -12.41 10.73
N GLU A 52 4.76 -11.12 10.99
CA GLU A 52 4.23 -10.57 12.24
C GLU A 52 2.70 -10.67 12.36
N GLY A 53 2.02 -11.20 11.33
CA GLY A 53 0.57 -11.45 11.34
C GLY A 53 -0.28 -10.35 10.70
N ALA A 54 0.32 -9.37 10.02
CA ALA A 54 -0.45 -8.34 9.32
C ALA A 54 -1.21 -8.90 8.11
N ASP A 55 -2.44 -8.42 7.90
CA ASP A 55 -3.24 -8.70 6.70
C ASP A 55 -2.75 -7.84 5.53
N ILE A 56 -1.96 -8.44 4.65
CA ILE A 56 -1.33 -7.78 3.50
C ILE A 56 -1.95 -8.30 2.20
N VAL A 57 -2.34 -7.38 1.32
CA VAL A 57 -2.75 -7.73 -0.05
C VAL A 57 -1.97 -6.93 -1.10
N ILE A 58 -1.70 -7.55 -2.24
CA ILE A 58 -1.19 -6.88 -3.43
C ILE A 58 -2.38 -6.23 -4.15
N GLY A 59 -2.33 -4.90 -4.31
CA GLY A 59 -3.24 -4.17 -5.20
C GLY A 59 -2.69 -4.14 -6.62
N ILE A 60 -1.43 -3.69 -6.77
CA ILE A 60 -0.69 -3.74 -8.04
C ILE A 60 0.81 -3.73 -7.77
N ILE A 61 1.55 -4.57 -8.50
CA ILE A 61 3.01 -4.66 -8.48
C ILE A 61 3.52 -4.71 -9.91
N GLU A 62 4.59 -3.96 -10.19
CA GLU A 62 5.29 -3.93 -11.47
C GLU A 62 6.66 -4.60 -11.32
N SER A 63 6.72 -5.93 -11.52
CA SER A 63 7.99 -6.68 -11.40
C SER A 63 8.98 -6.41 -12.53
N HIS A 64 8.48 -5.97 -13.69
CA HIS A 64 9.23 -5.86 -14.94
C HIS A 64 10.05 -7.12 -15.28
N GLY A 65 9.50 -8.31 -14.98
CA GLY A 65 10.11 -9.62 -15.30
C GLY A 65 11.27 -10.01 -14.38
N ARG A 66 11.47 -9.32 -13.26
CA ARG A 66 12.51 -9.65 -12.28
C ARG A 66 12.07 -10.83 -11.42
N GLN A 67 12.64 -12.00 -11.68
CA GLN A 67 12.31 -13.25 -10.96
C GLN A 67 12.42 -13.12 -9.44
N GLU A 68 13.46 -12.45 -8.93
CA GLU A 68 13.62 -12.24 -7.48
C GLU A 68 12.47 -11.41 -6.88
N THR A 69 11.92 -10.46 -7.64
CA THR A 69 10.78 -9.64 -7.21
C THR A 69 9.48 -10.45 -7.26
N GLU A 70 9.30 -11.27 -8.29
CA GLU A 70 8.15 -12.17 -8.43
C GLU A 70 8.10 -13.22 -7.32
N ALA A 71 9.25 -13.78 -6.94
CA ALA A 71 9.37 -14.70 -5.81
C ALA A 71 8.94 -14.06 -4.48
N LEU A 72 9.12 -12.74 -4.30
CA LEU A 72 8.64 -12.05 -3.11
C LEU A 72 7.12 -11.92 -3.07
N CYS A 73 6.46 -11.86 -4.24
CA CYS A 73 4.99 -11.84 -4.35
C CYS A 73 4.37 -13.20 -4.02
N GLU A 74 5.11 -14.30 -4.16
CA GLU A 74 4.59 -15.64 -3.93
C GLU A 74 3.98 -15.79 -2.53
N GLY A 75 2.78 -16.38 -2.52
CA GLY A 75 1.99 -16.59 -1.32
C GLY A 75 1.27 -15.36 -0.79
N LEU A 76 1.56 -14.13 -1.26
CA LEU A 76 0.75 -12.95 -0.90
C LEU A 76 -0.58 -13.00 -1.66
N GLU A 77 -1.68 -12.66 -0.99
CA GLU A 77 -2.98 -12.49 -1.64
C GLU A 77 -2.88 -11.32 -2.64
N SER A 78 -3.45 -11.47 -3.84
CA SER A 78 -3.48 -10.43 -4.87
C SER A 78 -4.90 -10.16 -5.32
N ILE A 79 -5.28 -8.89 -5.34
CA ILE A 79 -6.58 -8.45 -5.86
C ILE A 79 -6.52 -8.43 -7.38
N PRO A 80 -7.43 -9.13 -8.09
CA PRO A 80 -7.48 -9.08 -9.55
C PRO A 80 -7.64 -7.65 -10.07
N LEU A 81 -6.72 -7.25 -10.95
CA LEU A 81 -6.80 -5.96 -11.65
C LEU A 81 -8.11 -5.87 -12.45
N MET A 82 -8.70 -4.68 -12.46
CA MET A 82 -9.91 -4.40 -13.22
C MET A 82 -9.57 -4.30 -14.72
N PRO A 83 -10.16 -5.12 -15.60
CA PRO A 83 -10.01 -4.96 -17.03
C PRO A 83 -10.82 -3.74 -17.49
N LEU A 84 -10.30 -3.02 -18.49
CA LEU A 84 -10.97 -1.87 -19.08
C LEU A 84 -10.52 -1.63 -20.51
N GLU A 85 -11.39 -1.05 -21.32
CA GLU A 85 -11.08 -0.66 -22.70
C GLU A 85 -10.97 0.86 -22.80
N TYR A 86 -9.92 1.34 -23.43
CA TYR A 86 -9.74 2.76 -23.69
C TYR A 86 -9.09 2.97 -25.06
N ARG A 87 -9.72 3.79 -25.91
CA ARG A 87 -9.25 4.08 -27.28
C ARG A 87 -8.99 2.81 -28.11
N GLY A 88 -9.83 1.79 -27.95
CA GLY A 88 -9.73 0.51 -28.69
C GLY A 88 -8.61 -0.42 -28.21
N ALA A 89 -7.95 -0.11 -27.08
CA ALA A 89 -6.97 -0.99 -26.45
C ALA A 89 -7.45 -1.47 -25.07
N GLN A 90 -7.08 -2.71 -24.72
CA GLN A 90 -7.38 -3.31 -23.43
C GLN A 90 -6.28 -2.96 -22.43
N PHE A 91 -6.70 -2.54 -21.24
CA PHE A 91 -5.83 -2.21 -20.11
C PHE A 91 -6.28 -2.95 -18.86
N ARG A 92 -5.41 -2.96 -17.87
CA ARG A 92 -5.70 -3.46 -16.52
C ARG A 92 -5.30 -2.36 -15.55
N GLU A 93 -6.20 -2.02 -14.62
CA GLU A 93 -5.94 -0.97 -13.63
C GLU A 93 -6.23 -1.47 -12.21
N LEU A 94 -5.67 -0.76 -11.23
CA LEU A 94 -5.94 -0.98 -9.81
C LEU A 94 -7.45 -1.04 -9.54
N ASN A 95 -7.92 -2.16 -8.99
CA ASN A 95 -9.31 -2.35 -8.62
C ASN A 95 -9.57 -1.79 -7.21
N LEU A 96 -9.67 -0.46 -7.11
CA LEU A 96 -9.87 0.23 -5.83
C LEU A 96 -11.11 -0.28 -5.08
N ASP A 97 -12.18 -0.62 -5.80
CA ASP A 97 -13.43 -1.05 -5.18
C ASP A 97 -13.33 -2.44 -4.56
N ALA A 98 -12.63 -3.36 -5.22
CA ALA A 98 -12.33 -4.66 -4.65
C ALA A 98 -11.42 -4.53 -3.43
N ILE A 99 -10.42 -3.64 -3.45
CA ILE A 99 -9.53 -3.39 -2.31
C ILE A 99 -10.33 -2.84 -1.12
N LEU A 100 -11.15 -1.82 -1.34
CA LEU A 100 -11.99 -1.24 -0.29
C LEU A 100 -12.98 -2.25 0.28
N LYS A 101 -13.56 -3.11 -0.57
CA LYS A 101 -14.45 -4.19 -0.14
C LYS A 101 -13.71 -5.28 0.65
N ARG A 102 -12.47 -5.61 0.29
CA ARG A 102 -11.63 -6.58 1.00
C ARG A 102 -11.14 -6.05 2.36
N ALA A 103 -11.07 -4.72 2.51
CA ALA A 103 -10.68 -4.03 3.74
C ALA A 103 -9.40 -4.59 4.39
N PRO A 104 -8.28 -4.73 3.65
CA PRO A 104 -7.03 -5.23 4.20
C PRO A 104 -6.40 -4.24 5.19
N ALA A 105 -5.53 -4.73 6.08
CA ALA A 105 -4.75 -3.84 6.95
C ALA A 105 -3.70 -3.06 6.16
N VAL A 106 -3.10 -3.67 5.13
CA VAL A 106 -2.12 -3.03 4.24
C VAL A 106 -2.37 -3.45 2.79
N VAL A 107 -2.30 -2.49 1.88
CA VAL A 107 -2.30 -2.72 0.43
C VAL A 107 -0.97 -2.26 -0.19
N LEU A 108 -0.39 -3.11 -1.05
CA LEU A 108 0.81 -2.78 -1.81
C LEU A 108 0.42 -2.21 -3.17
N ILE A 109 0.95 -1.03 -3.51
CA ILE A 109 0.63 -0.29 -4.73
C ILE A 109 1.93 0.29 -5.30
N ASP A 110 2.34 -0.19 -6.47
CA ASP A 110 3.42 0.42 -7.26
C ASP A 110 2.96 1.70 -7.99
N GLU A 111 3.93 2.48 -8.45
CA GLU A 111 3.77 3.68 -9.28
C GLU A 111 2.75 4.70 -8.72
N LEU A 112 3.00 5.20 -7.51
CA LEU A 112 2.15 6.20 -6.87
C LEU A 112 1.81 7.43 -7.75
N ALA A 113 2.73 7.83 -8.64
CA ALA A 113 2.56 8.97 -9.55
C ALA A 113 1.72 8.66 -10.82
N HIS A 114 1.26 7.41 -10.98
CA HIS A 114 0.52 6.95 -12.15
C HIS A 114 -0.75 7.77 -12.37
N ARG A 115 -1.01 8.06 -13.65
CA ARG A 115 -2.27 8.65 -14.10
C ARG A 115 -3.19 7.51 -14.51
N ASN A 116 -4.28 7.34 -13.77
CA ASN A 116 -5.20 6.25 -14.02
C ASN A 116 -5.87 6.41 -15.38
N ILE A 117 -6.26 5.29 -15.97
CA ILE A 117 -7.00 5.29 -17.24
C ILE A 117 -8.37 5.97 -17.04
N PRO A 118 -8.84 6.81 -17.98
CA PRO A 118 -10.18 7.42 -17.91
C PRO A 118 -11.29 6.38 -17.74
N GLY A 119 -12.30 6.72 -16.95
CA GLY A 119 -13.39 5.80 -16.57
C GLY A 119 -13.19 5.14 -15.20
N THR A 120 -12.02 5.29 -14.58
CA THR A 120 -11.75 4.91 -13.19
C THR A 120 -12.19 6.02 -12.22
N ARG A 121 -12.36 5.69 -10.92
CA ARG A 121 -12.88 6.63 -9.90
C ARG A 121 -12.08 7.92 -9.75
N HIS A 122 -10.77 7.85 -9.91
CA HIS A 122 -9.86 8.97 -9.69
C HIS A 122 -8.91 9.12 -10.87
N PRO A 123 -8.48 10.34 -11.23
CA PRO A 123 -7.58 10.56 -12.36
C PRO A 123 -6.12 10.13 -12.09
N ARG A 124 -5.72 9.97 -10.82
CA ARG A 124 -4.38 9.53 -10.38
C ARG A 124 -4.51 8.59 -9.18
N ARG A 125 -3.50 7.74 -8.96
CA ARG A 125 -3.42 6.89 -7.75
C ARG A 125 -3.27 7.73 -6.47
N TYR A 126 -2.51 8.82 -6.56
CA TYR A 126 -2.29 9.77 -5.47
C TYR A 126 -2.41 11.21 -5.99
N GLN A 127 -3.02 12.07 -5.17
CA GLN A 127 -3.29 13.48 -5.48
C GLN A 127 -3.19 14.32 -4.21
#